data_AF-A0A317TYA9-F1
#
_entry.id   AF-A0A317TYA9-F1
#
_cell.length_a   1.000
_cell.length_b   1.000
_cell.length_c   1.000
_cell.angle_alpha   90.00
_cell.angle_beta   90.00
_cell.angle_gamma   90.00
#
_symmetry.space_group_name_H-M   'P 1'
#
loop_
_entity.id
_entity.type
_entity.pdbx_description
1 polymer ?
#
loop_
_entity_poly.entity_id
_entity_poly.type
_entity_poly.pdbx_seq_one_letter_code
_entity_poly.pdbx_strand_id
1 'polypeptide(L)'
;MLFRTLFLMVLFIFSCSGFSKQCTGHFVNPIIDVCWRCLFPLSIGNIKVVNSSLPDTVNASSPVGICPSPMGLRVGLNIGFWEPVALTDVTDTPYCLVNLGGIKLKLGLKQNKGGRHVVGNGQQRAFFHVHWYKYPLISWLNLITSIGCLQGGDFDIAYLTELDPTWQDSEMSFVLSPESVLFANPIAASACAADALSSTLTKKPIDSLFWCAGSQGTHYPLTGHVHAPISPVQTALLLTERMNYKMHREFLVSDSNSASGAICKEHYYTVTPKSRYRYEMVNQVSDGKHCYPGGLSTLAWEFGKIKPHTPDQYGFLVWRKRNCTFL
;
A
#
# COMPACT_ATOMS: atom_id res chain seq x y z
N MET A 1 -64.48 -15.09 3.28
CA MET A 1 -63.53 -14.72 2.20
C MET A 1 -62.50 -13.65 2.61
N LEU A 2 -62.61 -13.00 3.79
CA LEU A 2 -61.63 -12.01 4.27
C LEU A 2 -60.32 -12.59 4.84
N PHE A 3 -60.30 -13.87 5.24
CA PHE A 3 -59.13 -14.46 5.91
C PHE A 3 -58.06 -14.97 4.94
N ARG A 4 -58.42 -15.20 3.67
CA ARG A 4 -57.52 -15.72 2.62
C ARG A 4 -56.66 -14.61 1.98
N THR A 5 -57.15 -13.38 1.96
CA THR A 5 -56.43 -12.21 1.46
C THR A 5 -55.42 -11.66 2.46
N LEU A 6 -55.63 -11.88 3.77
CA LEU A 6 -54.68 -11.45 4.80
C LEU A 6 -53.38 -12.27 4.78
N PHE A 7 -53.45 -13.56 4.42
CA PHE A 7 -52.29 -14.45 4.36
C PHE A 7 -51.36 -14.16 3.17
N LEU A 8 -51.91 -13.64 2.07
CA LEU A 8 -51.13 -13.23 0.89
C LEU A 8 -50.37 -11.90 1.10
N MET A 9 -50.83 -11.05 2.03
CA MET A 9 -50.11 -9.81 2.36
C MET A 9 -48.95 -10.03 3.35
N VAL A 10 -49.02 -11.07 4.19
CA VAL A 10 -47.92 -11.40 5.12
C VAL A 10 -46.75 -12.08 4.42
N LEU A 11 -46.98 -12.78 3.30
CA LEU A 11 -45.92 -13.42 2.51
C LEU A 11 -45.14 -12.46 1.58
N PHE A 12 -45.63 -11.24 1.36
CA PHE A 12 -44.91 -10.20 0.60
C PHE A 12 -44.02 -9.30 1.49
N ILE A 13 -44.01 -9.52 2.80
CA ILE A 13 -43.10 -8.89 3.77
C ILE A 13 -41.94 -9.85 4.13
N PHE A 14 -41.66 -10.84 3.27
CA PHE A 14 -40.28 -11.31 3.14
C PHE A 14 -39.48 -10.22 2.43
N SER A 15 -39.29 -9.12 3.16
CA SER A 15 -38.28 -8.11 2.92
C SER A 15 -37.01 -8.86 2.60
N CYS A 16 -36.60 -8.76 1.34
CA CYS A 16 -35.27 -9.08 0.90
C CYS A 16 -34.32 -8.50 1.95
N SER A 17 -33.74 -9.39 2.76
CA SER A 17 -32.60 -9.03 3.58
C SER A 17 -31.50 -8.74 2.59
N GLY A 18 -31.47 -7.51 2.08
CA GLY A 18 -30.30 -6.95 1.44
C GLY A 18 -29.23 -6.91 2.52
N PHE A 19 -28.60 -8.05 2.78
CA PHE A 19 -27.23 -8.08 3.23
C PHE A 19 -26.43 -7.41 2.11
N SER A 20 -26.43 -6.07 2.11
CA SER A 20 -25.29 -5.35 1.59
C SER A 20 -24.11 -5.96 2.32
N LYS A 21 -23.31 -6.76 1.61
CA LYS A 21 -22.13 -7.41 2.20
C LYS A 21 -21.27 -6.27 2.72
N GLN A 22 -21.33 -6.05 4.03
CA GLN A 22 -20.72 -4.88 4.64
C GLN A 22 -19.19 -4.98 4.58
N CYS A 23 -18.65 -6.19 4.40
CA CYS A 23 -17.24 -6.44 4.13
C CYS A 23 -17.16 -7.37 2.91
N THR A 24 -16.47 -6.94 1.86
CA THR A 24 -16.29 -7.70 0.62
C THR A 24 -14.83 -7.72 0.22
N GLY A 25 -14.34 -8.89 -0.17
CA GLY A 25 -13.01 -9.08 -0.74
C GLY A 25 -12.77 -10.57 -0.97
N HIS A 26 -11.67 -10.90 -1.63
CA HIS A 26 -11.18 -12.27 -1.73
C HIS A 26 -9.78 -12.38 -1.14
N PHE A 27 -9.40 -13.61 -0.74
CA PHE A 27 -8.05 -13.89 -0.30
C PHE A 27 -7.09 -13.75 -1.47
N VAL A 28 -6.05 -12.93 -1.32
CA VAL A 28 -5.09 -12.66 -2.39
C VAL A 28 -4.34 -13.95 -2.74
N ASN A 29 -4.55 -14.44 -3.96
CA ASN A 29 -3.88 -15.65 -4.42
C ASN A 29 -2.47 -15.32 -4.96
N PRO A 30 -1.39 -15.87 -4.37
CA PRO A 30 -0.01 -15.65 -4.79
C PRO A 30 0.27 -15.88 -6.29
N ILE A 31 -0.50 -16.74 -6.94
CA ILE A 31 -0.21 -17.21 -8.30
C ILE A 31 -0.94 -16.35 -9.34
N ILE A 32 -2.22 -16.06 -9.13
CA ILE A 32 -3.07 -15.41 -10.15
C ILE A 32 -3.29 -13.92 -9.90
N ASP A 33 -3.25 -13.46 -8.64
CA ASP A 33 -3.56 -12.06 -8.31
C ASP A 33 -2.33 -11.16 -8.25
N VAL A 34 -1.15 -11.76 -8.28
CA VAL A 34 0.13 -11.06 -8.16
C VAL A 34 0.77 -10.91 -9.53
N CYS A 35 1.14 -9.68 -9.87
CA CYS A 35 1.90 -9.40 -11.08
C CYS A 35 3.34 -9.89 -10.97
N TRP A 36 3.61 -11.09 -11.46
CA TRP A 36 4.99 -11.62 -11.50
C TRP A 36 5.91 -10.87 -12.47
N ARG A 37 5.36 -10.23 -13.51
CA ARG A 37 6.13 -9.32 -14.37
C ARG A 37 6.71 -8.15 -13.59
N CYS A 38 6.06 -7.79 -12.50
CA CYS A 38 6.48 -6.69 -11.68
C CYS A 38 7.81 -7.03 -11.01
N LEU A 39 8.11 -8.27 -10.61
CA LEU A 39 9.42 -8.64 -10.02
C LEU A 39 10.65 -8.06 -10.76
N PHE A 40 10.53 -7.86 -12.08
CA PHE A 40 11.56 -7.28 -12.94
C PHE A 40 11.55 -5.73 -12.96
N PRO A 41 12.71 -5.10 -13.21
CA PRO A 41 13.97 -5.70 -13.65
C PRO A 41 14.80 -6.33 -12.53
N LEU A 42 15.54 -7.39 -12.91
CA LEU A 42 16.55 -8.03 -12.07
C LEU A 42 17.93 -7.56 -12.50
N SER A 43 18.71 -7.08 -11.54
CA SER A 43 20.06 -6.53 -11.75
C SER A 43 21.09 -7.29 -10.94
N ILE A 44 22.31 -7.38 -11.48
CA ILE A 44 23.51 -7.81 -10.75
C ILE A 44 24.50 -6.65 -10.80
N GLY A 45 24.80 -6.04 -9.65
CA GLY A 45 25.44 -4.74 -9.59
C GLY A 45 24.64 -3.71 -10.39
N ASN A 46 25.32 -2.99 -11.28
CA ASN A 46 24.69 -1.97 -12.12
C ASN A 46 24.15 -2.53 -13.46
N ILE A 47 24.35 -3.83 -13.72
CA ILE A 47 23.96 -4.48 -14.97
C ILE A 47 22.57 -5.07 -14.79
N LYS A 48 21.64 -4.70 -15.67
CA LYS A 48 20.30 -5.32 -15.74
C LYS A 48 20.42 -6.64 -16.50
N VAL A 49 20.22 -7.74 -15.79
CA VAL A 49 20.24 -9.10 -16.37
C VAL A 49 18.93 -9.41 -17.04
N VAL A 50 17.81 -9.00 -16.42
CA VAL A 50 16.48 -9.11 -17.02
C VAL A 50 15.89 -7.73 -17.22
N ASN A 51 15.70 -7.37 -18.49
CA ASN A 51 15.07 -6.11 -18.87
C ASN A 51 13.56 -6.16 -18.65
N SER A 52 12.98 -5.02 -18.27
CA SER A 52 11.54 -4.84 -18.13
C SER A 52 11.18 -3.44 -18.62
N SER A 53 9.93 -3.27 -19.08
CA SER A 53 9.34 -1.97 -19.41
C SER A 53 9.07 -1.11 -18.18
N LEU A 54 9.27 -1.67 -16.98
CA LEU A 54 9.10 -1.01 -15.70
C LEU A 54 10.37 -0.24 -15.31
N PRO A 55 10.21 0.93 -14.67
CA PRO A 55 11.32 1.75 -14.19
C PRO A 55 12.12 0.98 -13.12
N ASP A 56 13.41 1.28 -13.05
CA ASP A 56 14.30 0.74 -12.02
C ASP A 56 14.96 1.87 -11.23
N THR A 57 15.23 1.63 -9.95
CA THR A 57 15.96 2.56 -9.09
C THR A 57 17.46 2.36 -9.21
N VAL A 58 18.24 3.14 -8.46
CA VAL A 58 19.70 3.00 -8.41
C VAL A 58 20.05 1.63 -7.80
N ASN A 59 20.73 0.79 -8.57
CA ASN A 59 21.25 -0.51 -8.13
C ASN A 59 22.68 -0.38 -7.60
N ALA A 60 23.21 -1.46 -7.03
CA ALA A 60 24.58 -1.49 -6.51
C ALA A 60 25.60 -1.16 -7.60
N SER A 61 26.65 -0.40 -7.29
CA SER A 61 27.67 -0.01 -8.27
C SER A 61 28.53 -1.19 -8.73
N SER A 62 28.87 -2.10 -7.81
CA SER A 62 29.68 -3.29 -8.05
C SER A 62 28.81 -4.55 -8.08
N PRO A 63 29.06 -5.50 -9.02
CA PRO A 63 28.41 -6.82 -9.02
C PRO A 63 28.87 -7.70 -7.85
N VAL A 64 30.07 -7.49 -7.32
CA VAL A 64 30.59 -8.24 -6.16
C VAL A 64 30.37 -7.44 -4.88
N GLY A 65 29.74 -8.07 -3.90
CA GLY A 65 29.50 -7.54 -2.56
C GLY A 65 30.32 -8.30 -1.52
N ILE A 66 30.86 -7.56 -0.55
CA ILE A 66 31.56 -8.14 0.60
C ILE A 66 30.82 -7.71 1.86
N CYS A 67 30.26 -8.68 2.57
CA CYS A 67 29.48 -8.46 3.77
C CYS A 67 30.14 -9.03 5.01
N PRO A 68 30.19 -8.28 6.13
CA PRO A 68 30.68 -8.80 7.39
C PRO A 68 29.73 -9.86 7.93
N SER A 69 30.28 -10.96 8.44
CA SER A 69 29.53 -12.04 9.09
C SER A 69 30.20 -12.49 10.39
N PRO A 70 29.47 -13.19 11.28
CA PRO A 70 30.02 -13.67 12.55
C PRO A 70 31.27 -14.56 12.40
N MET A 71 31.47 -15.20 11.24
CA MET A 71 32.58 -16.12 10.97
C MET A 71 33.62 -15.57 9.97
N GLY A 72 33.57 -14.26 9.67
CA GLY A 72 34.49 -13.61 8.72
C GLY A 72 33.76 -12.82 7.64
N LEU A 73 34.34 -12.73 6.44
CA LEU A 73 33.75 -12.01 5.30
C LEU A 73 32.94 -12.96 4.42
N ARG A 74 31.71 -12.58 4.08
CA ARG A 74 30.88 -13.23 3.07
C ARG A 74 31.02 -12.49 1.75
N VAL A 75 31.51 -13.18 0.73
CA VAL A 75 31.63 -12.64 -0.63
C VAL A 75 30.51 -13.22 -1.47
N GLY A 76 29.74 -12.35 -2.13
CA GLY A 76 28.62 -12.76 -2.96
C GLY A 76 28.33 -11.77 -4.09
N LEU A 77 27.24 -12.02 -4.81
CA LEU A 77 26.76 -11.19 -5.90
C LEU A 77 25.73 -10.19 -5.38
N ASN A 78 25.97 -8.90 -5.60
CA ASN A 78 24.97 -7.88 -5.32
C ASN A 78 23.84 -8.00 -6.33
N ILE A 79 22.67 -8.46 -5.90
CA ILE A 79 21.49 -8.54 -6.74
C ILE A 79 20.48 -7.46 -6.34
N GLY A 80 19.75 -6.97 -7.34
CA GLY A 80 18.65 -6.04 -7.17
C GLY A 80 17.40 -6.59 -7.83
N PHE A 81 16.31 -6.73 -7.08
CA PHE A 81 15.03 -7.21 -7.60
C PHE A 81 13.89 -6.54 -6.82
N TRP A 82 12.65 -6.73 -7.27
CA TRP A 82 11.51 -6.21 -6.56
C TRP A 82 10.73 -7.33 -5.87
N GLU A 83 10.44 -7.14 -4.59
CA GLU A 83 9.69 -8.09 -3.76
C GLU A 83 8.35 -7.49 -3.32
N PRO A 84 7.25 -8.26 -3.28
CA PRO A 84 6.10 -7.92 -2.50
C PRO A 84 6.45 -8.04 -1.01
N VAL A 85 6.19 -6.98 -0.24
CA VAL A 85 6.56 -6.90 1.19
C VAL A 85 5.35 -6.83 2.09
N ALA A 86 4.25 -6.27 1.59
CA ALA A 86 3.06 -6.05 2.38
C ALA A 86 1.80 -6.07 1.51
N LEU A 87 0.70 -6.46 2.15
CA LEU A 87 -0.64 -6.22 1.66
C LEU A 87 -1.26 -5.11 2.50
N THR A 88 -2.11 -4.32 1.87
CA THR A 88 -2.82 -3.23 2.54
C THR A 88 -4.29 -3.31 2.19
N ASP A 89 -5.14 -3.34 3.20
CA ASP A 89 -6.59 -3.15 3.03
C ASP A 89 -6.94 -1.71 3.30
N VAL A 90 -7.84 -1.15 2.49
CA VAL A 90 -8.48 0.13 2.77
C VAL A 90 -9.98 -0.10 2.76
N THR A 91 -10.62 0.18 3.89
CA THR A 91 -12.02 -0.17 4.10
C THR A 91 -12.76 0.91 4.88
N ASP A 92 -14.03 1.13 4.50
CA ASP A 92 -14.95 1.99 5.23
C ASP A 92 -15.48 1.30 6.50
N THR A 93 -15.31 -0.01 6.62
CA THR A 93 -15.87 -0.79 7.71
C THR A 93 -14.81 -1.25 8.70
N PRO A 94 -14.99 -1.00 10.00
CA PRO A 94 -13.99 -1.34 10.98
C PRO A 94 -13.81 -2.85 11.05
N TYR A 95 -12.56 -3.28 11.16
CA TYR A 95 -12.12 -4.66 11.28
C TYR A 95 -12.45 -5.55 10.09
N CYS A 96 -12.73 -4.96 8.92
CA CYS A 96 -12.98 -5.69 7.68
C CYS A 96 -11.68 -5.98 6.94
N LEU A 97 -11.26 -7.24 6.94
CA LEU A 97 -10.04 -7.71 6.28
C LEU A 97 -10.37 -8.07 4.82
N VAL A 98 -10.23 -7.11 3.92
CA VAL A 98 -10.56 -7.21 2.49
C VAL A 98 -9.68 -8.26 1.80
N ASN A 99 -8.36 -8.19 1.96
CA ASN A 99 -7.39 -9.12 1.36
C ASN A 99 -7.39 -10.51 2.00
N LEU A 100 -8.14 -10.72 3.07
CA LEU A 100 -8.33 -12.02 3.73
C LEU A 100 -9.71 -12.62 3.49
N GLY A 101 -10.33 -12.28 2.35
CA GLY A 101 -11.64 -12.84 1.98
C GLY A 101 -12.83 -12.06 2.51
N GLY A 102 -12.65 -10.80 2.90
CA GLY A 102 -13.72 -9.98 3.46
C GLY A 102 -14.18 -10.48 4.83
N ILE A 103 -13.27 -11.03 5.64
CA ILE A 103 -13.58 -11.50 6.99
C ILE A 103 -13.60 -10.31 7.94
N LYS A 104 -14.66 -10.20 8.75
CA LYS A 104 -14.76 -9.16 9.78
C LYS A 104 -14.31 -9.71 11.13
N LEU A 105 -13.26 -9.15 11.73
CA LEU A 105 -12.84 -9.51 13.08
C LEU A 105 -13.82 -8.94 14.11
N LYS A 106 -14.14 -9.73 15.14
CA LYS A 106 -14.98 -9.33 16.27
C LYS A 106 -14.09 -9.06 17.48
N LEU A 107 -13.48 -7.88 17.55
CA LEU A 107 -12.57 -7.49 18.63
C LEU A 107 -13.28 -6.82 19.84
N GLY A 108 -14.61 -6.73 19.84
CA GLY A 108 -15.41 -6.17 20.95
C GLY A 108 -15.31 -4.65 21.15
N LEU A 109 -14.29 -4.01 20.59
CA LEU A 109 -14.13 -2.56 20.56
C LEU A 109 -15.04 -1.95 19.48
N LYS A 110 -15.83 -0.95 19.88
CA LYS A 110 -16.70 -0.23 18.94
C LYS A 110 -15.89 0.85 18.25
N GLN A 111 -15.85 0.78 16.92
CA GLN A 111 -15.24 1.81 16.08
C GLN A 111 -16.27 2.36 15.10
N ASN A 112 -16.11 3.64 14.77
CA ASN A 112 -17.00 4.31 13.82
C ASN A 112 -16.76 3.79 12.40
N LYS A 113 -17.87 3.67 11.66
CA LYS A 113 -17.80 3.40 10.24
C LYS A 113 -17.23 4.63 9.53
N GLY A 114 -16.26 4.41 8.65
CA GLY A 114 -15.77 5.43 7.73
C GLY A 114 -16.69 5.60 6.51
N GLY A 115 -16.11 6.14 5.45
CA GLY A 115 -16.75 6.40 4.18
C GLY A 115 -16.52 7.84 3.72
N ARG A 116 -17.14 8.16 2.57
CA ARG A 116 -17.13 9.49 1.99
C ARG A 116 -18.40 10.24 2.40
N HIS A 117 -18.20 11.45 2.92
CA HIS A 117 -19.26 12.32 3.39
C HIS A 117 -19.17 13.68 2.70
N VAL A 118 -20.31 14.18 2.22
CA VAL A 118 -20.43 15.57 1.78
C VAL A 118 -20.73 16.40 3.02
N VAL A 119 -19.81 17.28 3.38
CA VAL A 119 -20.02 18.28 4.43
C VAL A 119 -20.59 19.56 3.81
N GLY A 120 -21.22 20.42 4.62
CA GLY A 120 -21.88 21.64 4.17
C GLY A 120 -21.02 22.47 3.20
N ASN A 121 -21.67 23.16 2.25
CA ASN A 121 -21.04 23.86 1.12
C ASN A 121 -20.47 22.95 0.00
N GLY A 122 -20.90 21.68 -0.07
CA GLY A 122 -20.51 20.76 -1.16
C GLY A 122 -19.07 20.23 -1.06
N GLN A 123 -18.38 20.52 0.03
CA GLN A 123 -17.05 19.97 0.28
C GLN A 123 -17.15 18.48 0.61
N GLN A 124 -16.27 17.67 0.03
CA GLN A 124 -16.19 16.24 0.31
C GLN A 124 -15.08 15.95 1.33
N ARG A 125 -15.37 15.08 2.29
CA ARG A 125 -14.40 14.50 3.22
C ARG A 125 -14.53 12.99 3.16
N ALA A 126 -13.42 12.27 3.28
CA ALA A 126 -13.44 10.83 3.40
C ALA A 126 -12.61 10.39 4.60
N PHE A 127 -13.03 9.30 5.21
CA PHE A 127 -12.26 8.61 6.23
C PHE A 127 -12.32 7.11 5.96
N PHE A 128 -11.17 6.44 5.95
CA PHE A 128 -11.11 4.98 5.82
C PHE A 128 -10.12 4.40 6.82
N HIS A 129 -10.38 3.16 7.22
CA HIS A 129 -9.46 2.34 8.01
C HIS A 129 -8.51 1.62 7.07
N VAL A 130 -7.28 1.41 7.54
CA VAL A 130 -6.23 0.69 6.83
C VAL A 130 -5.72 -0.48 7.67
N HIS A 131 -5.58 -1.64 7.04
CA HIS A 131 -4.93 -2.80 7.66
C HIS A 131 -3.66 -3.14 6.90
N TRP A 132 -2.54 -3.19 7.62
CA TRP A 132 -1.24 -3.51 7.04
C TRP A 132 -0.87 -4.95 7.41
N TYR A 133 -0.64 -5.78 6.40
CA TYR A 133 -0.18 -7.16 6.57
C TYR A 133 1.25 -7.29 6.10
N LYS A 134 2.05 -8.04 6.84
CA LYS A 134 3.34 -8.50 6.35
C LYS A 134 3.10 -9.61 5.32
N TYR A 135 3.60 -9.46 4.09
CA TYR A 135 3.35 -10.43 3.01
C TYR A 135 4.63 -10.76 2.23
N PRO A 136 5.59 -11.50 2.84
CA PRO A 136 6.90 -11.77 2.25
C PRO A 136 6.83 -12.95 1.26
N LEU A 137 6.15 -12.75 0.12
CA LEU A 137 5.80 -13.81 -0.82
C LEU A 137 7.02 -14.54 -1.41
N ILE A 138 8.12 -13.82 -1.66
CA ILE A 138 9.36 -14.39 -2.21
C ILE A 138 9.96 -15.43 -1.26
N SER A 139 9.89 -15.15 0.04
CA SER A 139 10.35 -16.04 1.11
C SER A 139 9.43 -17.26 1.21
N TRP A 140 8.12 -17.05 1.21
CA TRP A 140 7.12 -18.12 1.27
C TRP A 140 7.21 -19.13 0.11
N LEU A 141 7.42 -18.62 -1.11
CA LEU A 141 7.56 -19.46 -2.31
C LEU A 141 9.00 -19.96 -2.53
N ASN A 142 9.94 -19.65 -1.63
CA ASN A 142 11.35 -20.02 -1.73
C ASN A 142 11.98 -19.68 -3.10
N LEU A 143 11.64 -18.52 -3.66
CA LEU A 143 12.13 -18.13 -5.00
C LEU A 143 13.58 -17.64 -4.97
N ILE A 144 14.00 -16.97 -3.89
CA ILE A 144 15.36 -16.47 -3.69
C ILE A 144 15.80 -16.83 -2.27
N THR A 145 16.51 -17.95 -2.15
CA THR A 145 16.86 -18.58 -0.86
C THR A 145 18.30 -18.30 -0.46
N SER A 146 18.69 -17.02 -0.37
CA SER A 146 20.01 -16.64 0.17
C SER A 146 19.84 -15.86 1.47
N ILE A 147 20.65 -16.19 2.48
CA ILE A 147 20.59 -15.60 3.82
C ILE A 147 20.74 -14.06 3.78
N GLY A 148 21.49 -13.53 2.80
CA GLY A 148 21.65 -12.08 2.64
C GLY A 148 20.44 -11.39 2.00
N CYS A 149 19.60 -12.14 1.29
CA CYS A 149 18.50 -11.62 0.47
C CYS A 149 17.12 -11.96 1.01
N LEU A 150 17.01 -12.99 1.84
CA LEU A 150 15.73 -13.46 2.36
C LEU A 150 15.19 -12.49 3.40
N GLN A 151 14.04 -11.88 3.12
CA GLN A 151 13.28 -11.18 4.14
C GLN A 151 12.55 -12.22 4.99
N GLY A 152 13.00 -12.39 6.22
CA GLY A 152 12.40 -13.35 7.14
C GLY A 152 11.00 -12.93 7.62
N GLY A 153 10.26 -13.93 8.07
CA GLY A 153 9.01 -13.78 8.81
C GLY A 153 7.79 -14.32 8.08
N ASP A 154 6.71 -14.41 8.84
CA ASP A 154 5.48 -15.02 8.41
C ASP A 154 4.47 -13.97 7.93
N PHE A 155 3.42 -14.46 7.27
CA PHE A 155 2.25 -13.66 7.01
C PHE A 155 1.56 -13.35 8.33
N ASP A 156 1.42 -12.06 8.62
CA ASP A 156 0.82 -11.59 9.86
C ASP A 156 0.09 -10.26 9.65
N ILE A 157 -0.91 -10.01 10.49
CA ILE A 157 -1.62 -8.74 10.60
C ILE A 157 -0.75 -7.81 11.45
N ALA A 158 0.11 -7.05 10.79
CA ALA A 158 1.08 -6.20 11.46
C ALA A 158 0.48 -4.92 12.03
N TYR A 159 -0.58 -4.37 11.43
CA TYR A 159 -1.20 -3.14 11.91
C TYR A 159 -2.70 -3.07 11.60
N LEU A 160 -3.49 -2.65 12.59
CA LEU A 160 -4.91 -2.35 12.46
C LEU A 160 -5.17 -0.92 12.91
N THR A 161 -5.51 -0.02 11.98
CA THR A 161 -5.71 1.40 12.32
C THR A 161 -6.84 1.68 13.30
N GLU A 162 -7.78 0.75 13.47
CA GLU A 162 -8.85 0.81 14.46
C GLU A 162 -8.37 0.75 15.90
N LEU A 163 -7.17 0.20 16.13
CA LEU A 163 -6.54 0.11 17.44
C LEU A 163 -5.58 1.28 17.69
N ASP A 164 -5.31 2.07 16.66
CA ASP A 164 -4.37 3.18 16.71
C ASP A 164 -5.13 4.51 16.85
N PRO A 165 -5.04 5.20 18.00
CA PRO A 165 -5.71 6.48 18.21
C PRO A 165 -5.16 7.58 17.29
N THR A 166 -3.90 7.46 16.85
CA THR A 166 -3.27 8.47 15.99
C THR A 166 -3.79 8.42 14.55
N TRP A 167 -4.39 7.31 14.09
CA TRP A 167 -5.01 7.25 12.77
C TRP A 167 -6.34 8.01 12.68
N GLN A 168 -7.09 7.99 13.78
CA GLN A 168 -8.40 8.63 13.87
C GLN A 168 -8.30 10.10 14.29
N ASP A 169 -7.36 10.44 15.16
CA ASP A 169 -7.23 11.80 15.66
C ASP A 169 -6.01 12.50 15.04
N SER A 170 -6.28 13.56 14.26
CA SER A 170 -5.24 14.38 13.64
C SER A 170 -4.36 15.12 14.64
N GLU A 171 -4.87 15.46 15.83
CA GLU A 171 -4.08 16.09 16.89
C GLU A 171 -3.12 15.08 17.52
N MET A 172 -3.55 13.82 17.65
CA MET A 172 -2.65 12.77 18.12
C MET A 172 -1.63 12.39 17.04
N SER A 173 -2.01 12.34 15.76
CA SER A 173 -1.07 12.20 14.64
C SER A 173 -0.05 13.34 14.57
N PHE A 174 -0.43 14.54 15.00
CA PHE A 174 0.47 15.69 15.02
C PHE A 174 1.67 15.48 15.94
N VAL A 175 1.49 14.75 17.05
CA VAL A 175 2.59 14.37 17.94
C VAL A 175 3.62 13.50 17.21
N LEU A 176 3.17 12.60 16.33
CA LEU A 176 4.06 11.77 15.52
C LEU A 176 4.75 12.59 14.43
N SER A 177 4.02 13.47 13.74
CA SER A 177 4.53 14.25 12.60
C SER A 177 4.31 15.76 12.72
N PRO A 178 5.03 16.45 13.62
CA PRO A 178 4.85 17.89 13.83
C PRO A 178 5.28 18.73 12.63
N GLU A 179 6.15 18.21 11.75
CA GLU A 179 6.55 18.89 10.53
C GLU A 179 5.43 19.04 9.50
N SER A 180 4.27 18.38 9.71
CA SER A 180 3.13 18.52 8.81
C SER A 180 2.67 19.97 8.66
N VAL A 181 2.92 20.84 9.66
CA VAL A 181 2.65 22.29 9.58
C VAL A 181 3.43 22.93 8.43
N LEU A 182 4.67 22.51 8.19
CA LEU A 182 5.52 23.07 7.13
C LEU A 182 4.97 22.79 5.73
N PHE A 183 4.15 21.74 5.60
CA PHE A 183 3.58 21.30 4.32
C PHE A 183 2.09 21.61 4.19
N ALA A 184 1.46 22.18 5.21
CA ALA A 184 0.05 22.56 5.23
C ALA A 184 -0.25 23.87 4.46
N ASN A 185 0.59 24.24 3.49
CA ASN A 185 0.44 25.46 2.70
C ASN A 185 0.23 25.14 1.20
N PRO A 186 -0.43 26.04 0.44
CA PRO A 186 -0.71 25.81 -0.98
C PRO A 186 0.54 25.63 -1.86
N ILE A 187 1.68 26.19 -1.46
CA ILE A 187 2.94 26.08 -2.22
C ILE A 187 3.50 24.66 -2.09
N ALA A 188 3.50 24.09 -0.88
CA ALA A 188 3.89 22.71 -0.64
C ALA A 188 2.93 21.72 -1.30
N ALA A 189 1.62 22.02 -1.30
CA ALA A 189 0.62 21.20 -1.99
C ALA A 189 0.79 21.25 -3.52
N SER A 190 1.12 22.42 -4.09
CA SER A 190 1.34 22.55 -5.54
C SER A 190 2.62 21.86 -6.01
N ALA A 191 3.63 21.71 -5.14
CA ALA A 191 4.82 20.92 -5.43
C ALA A 191 4.50 19.46 -5.75
N CYS A 192 3.39 18.92 -5.26
CA CYS A 192 2.96 17.55 -5.58
C CYS A 192 2.55 17.39 -7.05
N ALA A 193 2.24 18.48 -7.76
CA ALA A 193 2.06 18.44 -9.21
C ALA A 193 3.37 18.11 -9.94
N ALA A 194 4.53 18.57 -9.45
CA ALA A 194 5.82 18.21 -10.03
C ALA A 194 6.13 16.72 -9.83
N ASP A 195 5.82 16.20 -8.64
CA ASP A 195 5.95 14.76 -8.34
C ASP A 195 5.02 13.90 -9.19
N ALA A 196 3.77 14.35 -9.40
CA ALA A 196 2.80 13.73 -10.29
C ALA A 196 3.30 13.66 -11.75
N LEU A 197 3.82 14.77 -12.26
CA LEU A 197 4.38 14.86 -13.61
C LEU A 197 5.60 13.96 -13.76
N SER A 198 6.53 13.97 -12.81
CA SER A 198 7.70 13.08 -12.81
C SER A 198 7.28 11.61 -12.82
N SER A 199 6.36 11.23 -11.93
CA SER A 199 5.84 9.86 -11.82
C SER A 199 5.07 9.42 -13.05
N THR A 200 4.42 10.34 -13.76
CA THR A 200 3.66 10.03 -14.98
C THR A 200 4.54 9.96 -16.23
N LEU A 201 5.46 10.91 -16.40
CA LEU A 201 6.29 11.02 -17.60
C LEU A 201 7.52 10.10 -17.53
N THR A 202 8.17 10.02 -16.38
CA THR A 202 9.43 9.28 -16.20
C THR A 202 9.23 7.97 -15.43
N LYS A 203 8.01 7.70 -14.95
CA LYS A 203 7.69 6.56 -14.08
C LYS A 203 8.51 6.51 -12.79
N LYS A 204 9.01 7.66 -12.33
CA LYS A 204 9.78 7.77 -11.08
C LYS A 204 9.27 8.93 -10.24
N PRO A 205 8.85 8.69 -8.99
CA PRO A 205 8.54 9.75 -8.05
C PRO A 205 9.82 10.43 -7.58
N ILE A 206 9.67 11.67 -7.13
CA ILE A 206 10.74 12.52 -6.61
C ILE A 206 10.85 12.30 -5.11
N ASP A 207 11.90 11.60 -4.68
CA ASP A 207 12.11 11.25 -3.26
C ASP A 207 12.32 12.46 -2.35
N SER A 208 12.85 13.57 -2.86
CA SER A 208 13.01 14.81 -2.07
C SER A 208 11.68 15.47 -1.71
N LEU A 209 10.62 15.24 -2.50
CA LEU A 209 9.26 15.70 -2.23
C LEU A 209 8.51 14.67 -1.39
N PHE A 210 9.07 14.29 -0.25
CA PHE A 210 8.59 13.17 0.56
C PHE A 210 7.22 13.37 1.19
N TRP A 211 6.70 14.61 1.25
CA TRP A 211 5.34 14.89 1.72
C TRP A 211 4.29 14.73 0.62
N CYS A 212 4.71 14.52 -0.63
CA CYS A 212 3.84 14.37 -1.80
C CYS A 212 3.67 12.91 -2.21
N ALA A 213 2.43 12.55 -2.49
CA ALA A 213 1.97 11.27 -3.05
C ALA A 213 1.62 11.43 -4.55
N GLY A 214 2.37 12.27 -5.28
CA GLY A 214 2.08 12.71 -6.66
C GLY A 214 0.61 13.06 -6.91
N SER A 215 -0.02 12.43 -7.92
CA SER A 215 -1.42 12.70 -8.28
C SER A 215 -2.44 12.28 -7.21
N GLN A 216 -2.02 11.48 -6.22
CA GLN A 216 -2.91 11.02 -5.17
C GLN A 216 -3.10 12.09 -4.07
N GLY A 217 -2.17 13.05 -3.94
CA GLY A 217 -2.27 14.17 -2.99
C GLY A 217 -1.05 14.29 -2.09
N THR A 218 -1.26 14.58 -0.81
CA THR A 218 -0.19 14.73 0.20
C THR A 218 -0.18 13.57 1.19
N HIS A 219 1.00 13.11 1.61
CA HIS A 219 1.12 12.12 2.66
C HIS A 219 0.66 12.65 4.02
N TYR A 220 0.83 13.94 4.29
CA TYR A 220 0.33 14.54 5.52
C TYR A 220 -1.15 14.96 5.40
N PRO A 221 -1.92 14.89 6.51
CA PRO A 221 -1.58 14.24 7.79
C PRO A 221 -1.54 12.70 7.71
N LEU A 222 -0.79 12.03 8.60
CA LEU A 222 -0.66 10.56 8.64
C LEU A 222 -1.88 9.88 9.30
N THR A 223 -3.07 10.29 8.85
CA THR A 223 -4.36 9.83 9.32
C THR A 223 -5.19 9.27 8.17
N GLY A 224 -6.30 8.60 8.53
CA GLY A 224 -7.31 8.12 7.59
C GLY A 224 -8.13 9.24 6.94
N HIS A 225 -7.94 10.50 7.37
CA HIS A 225 -8.72 11.64 6.89
C HIS A 225 -8.19 12.17 5.56
N VAL A 226 -9.05 12.18 4.55
CA VAL A 226 -8.77 12.73 3.23
C VAL A 226 -9.73 13.88 2.94
N HIS A 227 -9.15 15.04 2.63
CA HIS A 227 -9.89 16.22 2.21
C HIS A 227 -10.02 16.23 0.68
N ALA A 228 -11.21 16.56 0.17
CA ALA A 228 -11.50 16.61 -1.26
C ALA A 228 -11.12 15.31 -2.03
N PRO A 229 -11.63 14.13 -1.62
CA PRO A 229 -11.41 12.88 -2.34
C PRO A 229 -11.98 12.99 -3.77
N ILE A 230 -11.15 12.69 -4.78
CA ILE A 230 -11.55 12.76 -6.19
C ILE A 230 -12.26 11.47 -6.60
N SER A 231 -11.62 10.34 -6.28
CA SER A 231 -12.13 9.01 -6.57
C SER A 231 -11.87 8.06 -5.38
N PRO A 232 -12.64 6.97 -5.27
CA PRO A 232 -12.43 5.98 -4.21
C PRO A 232 -11.10 5.23 -4.35
N VAL A 233 -10.65 4.91 -5.57
CA VAL A 233 -9.37 4.25 -5.83
C VAL A 233 -8.19 5.17 -5.51
N GLN A 234 -8.26 6.44 -5.92
CA GLN A 234 -7.25 7.45 -5.60
C GLN A 234 -7.12 7.62 -4.08
N THR A 235 -8.25 7.72 -3.39
CA THR A 235 -8.28 7.84 -1.93
C THR A 235 -7.67 6.61 -1.26
N ALA A 236 -8.00 5.41 -1.75
CA ALA A 236 -7.49 4.18 -1.18
C ALA A 236 -5.99 3.99 -1.43
N LEU A 237 -5.50 4.34 -2.62
CA LEU A 237 -4.06 4.32 -2.90
C LEU A 237 -3.34 5.35 -2.02
N LEU A 238 -3.83 6.58 -1.92
CA LEU A 238 -3.26 7.62 -1.06
C LEU A 238 -3.09 7.12 0.38
N LEU A 239 -4.13 6.51 0.96
CA LEU A 239 -4.09 5.99 2.32
C LEU A 239 -3.13 4.82 2.48
N THR A 240 -2.98 3.99 1.44
CA THR A 240 -1.94 2.94 1.41
C THR A 240 -0.55 3.54 1.43
N GLU A 241 -0.28 4.58 0.63
CA GLU A 241 1.03 5.23 0.62
C GLU A 241 1.31 5.98 1.94
N ARG A 242 0.29 6.61 2.53
CA ARG A 242 0.37 7.23 3.88
C ARG A 242 0.69 6.21 4.96
N MET A 243 0.05 5.05 4.90
CA MET A 243 0.32 3.98 5.84
C MET A 243 1.75 3.48 5.71
N ASN A 244 2.24 3.27 4.48
CA ASN A 244 3.64 2.92 4.24
C ASN A 244 4.59 3.99 4.83
N TYR A 245 4.29 5.27 4.63
CA TYR A 245 5.04 6.38 5.22
C TYR A 245 5.04 6.35 6.74
N LYS A 246 3.89 6.10 7.36
CA LYS A 246 3.74 5.97 8.80
C LYS A 246 4.56 4.81 9.35
N MET A 247 4.50 3.63 8.72
CA MET A 247 5.25 2.45 9.13
C MET A 247 6.77 2.68 9.08
N HIS A 248 7.25 3.43 8.08
CA HIS A 248 8.64 3.88 8.01
C HIS A 248 9.01 4.81 9.18
N ARG A 249 8.14 5.77 9.47
CA ARG A 249 8.34 6.74 10.55
C ARG A 249 8.35 6.11 11.94
N GLU A 250 7.52 5.09 12.16
CA GLU A 250 7.45 4.32 13.42
C GLU A 250 8.54 3.23 13.51
N PHE A 251 9.45 3.16 12.54
CA PHE A 251 10.51 2.14 12.48
C PHE A 251 9.98 0.69 12.44
N LEU A 252 8.77 0.48 11.91
CA LEU A 252 8.16 -0.84 11.77
C LEU A 252 8.52 -1.52 10.44
N VAL A 253 8.94 -0.75 9.44
CA VAL A 253 9.40 -1.25 8.13
C VAL A 253 10.84 -0.83 7.89
N SER A 254 11.70 -1.81 7.65
CA SER A 254 13.09 -1.65 7.22
C SER A 254 13.17 -1.65 5.69
N ASP A 255 14.19 -1.05 5.06
CA ASP A 255 14.49 -1.19 3.63
C ASP A 255 15.99 -1.44 3.44
N SER A 256 16.37 -2.06 2.32
CA SER A 256 17.77 -2.28 1.95
C SER A 256 18.39 -0.98 1.41
N ASN A 257 19.69 -0.94 1.10
CA ASN A 257 20.35 0.20 0.44
C ASN A 257 21.26 -0.31 -0.68
N SER A 258 21.36 0.39 -1.83
CA SER A 258 22.29 0.04 -2.91
C SER A 258 23.73 0.52 -2.69
N ALA A 259 23.98 1.37 -1.69
CA ALA A 259 25.31 1.89 -1.40
C ALA A 259 26.26 0.78 -0.90
N SER A 260 27.53 0.83 -1.32
CA SER A 260 28.56 -0.14 -0.92
C SER A 260 28.68 -0.23 0.60
N GLY A 261 28.71 -1.46 1.13
CA GLY A 261 28.73 -1.76 2.58
C GLY A 261 27.37 -1.69 3.27
N ALA A 262 26.46 -0.82 2.82
CA ALA A 262 25.11 -0.72 3.37
C ALA A 262 24.15 -1.82 2.84
N ILE A 263 24.46 -2.44 1.70
CA ILE A 263 23.69 -3.56 1.10
C ILE A 263 23.52 -4.75 2.05
N CYS A 264 24.48 -4.95 2.95
CA CYS A 264 24.57 -6.14 3.79
C CYS A 264 23.56 -6.20 4.94
N LYS A 265 22.90 -5.08 5.25
CA LYS A 265 21.94 -4.95 6.35
C LYS A 265 20.74 -4.16 5.87
N GLU A 266 19.59 -4.44 6.47
CA GLU A 266 18.43 -3.59 6.32
C GLU A 266 18.58 -2.35 7.22
N HIS A 267 18.10 -1.21 6.74
CA HIS A 267 18.16 0.08 7.42
C HIS A 267 16.75 0.59 7.61
N TYR A 268 16.50 1.26 8.72
CA TYR A 268 15.25 1.98 8.90
C TYR A 268 15.36 3.39 8.36
N TYR A 269 14.42 3.74 7.50
CA TYR A 269 14.30 5.09 6.95
C TYR A 269 13.07 5.74 7.58
N THR A 270 13.25 6.92 8.19
CA THR A 270 12.15 7.71 8.78
C THR A 270 11.26 8.35 7.71
N VAL A 271 11.81 8.54 6.52
CA VAL A 271 11.14 9.07 5.34
C VAL A 271 11.14 7.98 4.28
N THR A 272 9.98 7.67 3.72
CA THR A 272 9.87 6.60 2.72
C THR A 272 10.59 6.97 1.42
N PRO A 273 11.52 6.13 0.92
CA PRO A 273 12.10 6.31 -0.39
C PRO A 273 11.08 5.90 -1.47
N LYS A 274 10.19 6.83 -1.86
CA LYS A 274 9.04 6.58 -2.75
C LYS A 274 9.44 5.87 -4.05
N SER A 275 10.59 6.21 -4.63
CA SER A 275 11.09 5.64 -5.89
C SER A 275 11.29 4.13 -5.83
N ARG A 276 11.50 3.60 -4.63
CA ARG A 276 11.72 2.17 -4.36
C ARG A 276 10.45 1.42 -4.02
N TYR A 277 9.31 2.09 -4.05
CA TYR A 277 8.01 1.50 -3.84
C TYR A 277 7.16 1.61 -5.10
N ARG A 278 6.31 0.62 -5.27
CA ARG A 278 5.27 0.60 -6.29
C ARG A 278 4.13 -0.25 -5.79
N TYR A 279 2.97 -0.02 -6.35
CA TYR A 279 1.74 -0.57 -5.85
C TYR A 279 1.03 -1.34 -6.96
N GLU A 280 0.28 -2.35 -6.56
CA GLU A 280 -0.58 -3.14 -7.42
C GLU A 280 -1.92 -3.31 -6.75
N MET A 281 -3.02 -3.21 -7.50
CA MET A 281 -4.34 -3.46 -6.97
C MET A 281 -4.66 -4.94 -7.02
N VAL A 282 -4.98 -5.52 -5.86
CA VAL A 282 -5.41 -6.92 -5.71
C VAL A 282 -6.90 -7.04 -5.42
N ASN A 283 -7.51 -6.03 -4.79
CA ASN A 283 -8.95 -5.94 -4.52
C ASN A 283 -9.46 -4.52 -4.82
N GLN A 284 -10.69 -4.29 -5.31
CA GLN A 284 -11.76 -5.24 -5.71
C GLN A 284 -11.60 -5.82 -7.11
N VAL A 285 -10.64 -5.30 -7.87
CA VAL A 285 -10.29 -5.76 -9.21
C VAL A 285 -8.81 -6.06 -9.22
N SER A 286 -8.48 -7.34 -9.06
CA SER A 286 -7.14 -7.86 -9.25
C SER A 286 -6.64 -7.49 -10.65
N ASP A 287 -5.56 -6.69 -10.72
CA ASP A 287 -4.88 -6.40 -11.98
C ASP A 287 -4.06 -7.60 -12.45
N GLY A 288 -3.25 -8.17 -11.54
CA GLY A 288 -2.37 -9.32 -11.77
C GLY A 288 -1.35 -9.14 -12.91
N LYS A 289 -1.30 -7.97 -13.55
CA LYS A 289 -0.52 -7.71 -14.78
C LYS A 289 0.28 -6.42 -14.72
N HIS A 290 -0.17 -5.44 -13.94
CA HIS A 290 0.47 -4.12 -13.86
C HIS A 290 0.75 -3.75 -12.41
N CYS A 291 1.92 -3.15 -12.20
CA CYS A 291 2.23 -2.35 -11.02
C CYS A 291 2.56 -0.94 -11.49
N TYR A 292 2.33 0.02 -10.61
CA TYR A 292 2.58 1.40 -10.91
C TYR A 292 3.41 2.04 -9.78
N PRO A 293 4.36 2.93 -10.13
CA PRO A 293 5.05 3.71 -9.12
C PRO A 293 4.06 4.59 -8.36
N GLY A 294 4.42 4.95 -7.12
CA GLY A 294 3.68 5.97 -6.38
C GLY A 294 3.61 7.28 -7.16
N GLY A 295 2.54 8.04 -6.96
CA GLY A 295 2.37 9.36 -7.58
C GLY A 295 1.96 9.41 -9.05
N LEU A 296 1.78 8.27 -9.74
CA LEU A 296 1.26 8.21 -11.10
C LEU A 296 -0.16 8.82 -11.22
N SER A 297 -0.49 9.37 -12.39
CA SER A 297 -1.84 9.85 -12.75
C SER A 297 -2.96 8.91 -12.30
N THR A 298 -3.97 9.48 -11.63
CA THR A 298 -5.15 8.78 -11.11
C THR A 298 -5.95 8.09 -12.21
N LEU A 299 -6.04 8.69 -13.40
CA LEU A 299 -6.74 8.11 -14.55
C LEU A 299 -6.11 6.78 -15.00
N ALA A 300 -4.78 6.66 -14.93
CA ALA A 300 -4.09 5.42 -15.29
C ALA A 300 -4.36 4.30 -14.28
N TRP A 301 -4.58 4.65 -13.02
CA TRP A 301 -4.90 3.74 -11.92
C TRP A 301 -6.36 3.28 -11.92
N GLU A 302 -7.28 4.18 -12.24
CA GLU A 302 -8.72 3.98 -12.07
C GLU A 302 -9.38 3.23 -13.21
N PHE A 303 -8.75 3.20 -14.38
CA PHE A 303 -9.35 2.68 -15.60
C PHE A 303 -9.85 1.24 -15.44
N GLY A 304 -11.18 1.06 -15.45
CA GLY A 304 -11.83 -0.24 -15.31
C GLY A 304 -11.76 -0.87 -13.91
N LYS A 305 -11.30 -0.13 -12.89
CA LYS A 305 -11.14 -0.62 -11.50
C LYS A 305 -12.29 -0.22 -10.57
N ILE A 306 -13.03 0.84 -10.92
CA ILE A 306 -14.20 1.29 -10.15
C ILE A 306 -15.43 0.51 -10.61
N LYS A 307 -16.01 -0.30 -9.72
CA LYS A 307 -17.24 -1.04 -9.98
C LYS A 307 -18.44 -0.30 -9.39
N PRO A 308 -19.55 -0.15 -10.13
CA PRO A 308 -20.79 0.37 -9.55
C PRO A 308 -21.39 -0.66 -8.57
N HIS A 309 -22.04 -0.17 -7.52
CA HIS A 309 -22.74 -0.97 -6.50
C HIS A 309 -21.89 -1.87 -5.59
N THR A 310 -20.55 -1.75 -5.63
CA THR A 310 -19.66 -2.36 -4.63
C THR A 310 -19.28 -1.33 -3.57
N PRO A 311 -18.99 -1.75 -2.32
CA PRO A 311 -18.52 -0.82 -1.30
C PRO A 311 -17.13 -0.29 -1.66
N ASP A 312 -16.77 0.89 -1.19
CA ASP A 312 -15.44 1.50 -1.39
C ASP A 312 -14.38 0.81 -0.51
N GLN A 313 -14.06 -0.44 -0.86
CA GLN A 313 -13.14 -1.31 -0.13
C GLN A 313 -12.11 -1.87 -1.10
N TYR A 314 -10.85 -1.47 -0.95
CA TYR A 314 -9.79 -1.82 -1.88
C TYR A 314 -8.64 -2.51 -1.16
N GLY A 315 -7.88 -3.31 -1.90
CA GLY A 315 -6.69 -3.97 -1.40
C GLY A 315 -5.54 -3.74 -2.37
N PHE A 316 -4.38 -3.43 -1.81
CA PHE A 316 -3.16 -3.18 -2.57
C PHE A 316 -2.03 -4.10 -2.12
N LEU A 317 -1.23 -4.54 -3.08
CA LEU A 317 0.05 -5.19 -2.85
C LEU A 317 1.15 -4.16 -2.98
N VAL A 318 1.94 -4.03 -1.92
CA VAL A 318 3.07 -3.11 -1.84
C VAL A 318 4.32 -3.86 -2.24
N TRP A 319 4.93 -3.40 -3.33
CA TRP A 319 6.20 -3.90 -3.82
C TRP A 319 7.32 -2.94 -3.44
N ARG A 320 8.47 -3.50 -3.06
CA ARG A 320 9.66 -2.75 -2.70
C ARG A 320 10.86 -3.26 -3.48
N LYS A 321 11.76 -2.35 -3.86
CA LYS A 321 13.06 -2.71 -4.42
C LYS A 321 13.98 -3.22 -3.30
N ARG A 322 14.49 -4.44 -3.45
CA ARG A 322 15.51 -5.04 -2.59
C ARG A 322 16.86 -5.06 -3.29
N ASN A 323 17.88 -4.60 -2.60
CA ASN A 323 19.28 -4.80 -2.95
C ASN A 323 19.95 -5.62 -1.85
N CYS A 324 20.56 -6.73 -2.20
CA CYS A 324 21.16 -7.64 -1.25
C CYS A 324 22.33 -8.40 -1.86
N THR A 325 23.17 -8.98 -1.00
CA THR A 325 24.29 -9.81 -1.44
C THR A 325 23.85 -11.28 -1.43
N PHE A 326 23.64 -11.82 -2.63
CA PHE A 326 23.32 -13.23 -2.89
C PHE A 326 24.58 -14.09 -2.81
N LEU A 327 24.45 -15.29 -2.26
CA LEU A 327 25.53 -16.25 -2.01
C LEU A 327 25.24 -17.57 -2.72
#